data_AF-A0ABD5R162-F1
#
_entry.id   AF-A0ABD5R162-F1
#
_cell.length_a   1.000
_cell.length_b   1.000
_cell.length_c   1.000
_cell.angle_alpha   90.00
_cell.angle_beta   90.00
_cell.angle_gamma   90.00
#
_symmetry.space_group_name_H-M   'P 1'
#
loop_
_entity.id
_entity.type
_entity.pdbx_description
1 polymer ?
#
loop_
_entity_poly.entity_id
_entity_poly.type
_entity_poly.pdbx_seq_one_letter_code
_entity_poly.pdbx_strand_id
1 'polypeptide(L)' 'MAVASGPFCGALGCRDEADHVIRDGNGEYFVCDEHADAGEVVGDV' A
#
# COMPACT_ATOMS: atom_id res chain seq x y z
N MET A 1 -22.50 4.79 7.83
CA MET A 1 -21.56 3.91 7.10
C MET A 1 -20.17 4.30 7.57
N ALA A 2 -19.51 3.48 8.38
CA ALA A 2 -18.09 3.71 8.65
C ALA A 2 -17.39 3.49 7.31
N VAL A 3 -17.00 4.58 6.64
CA VAL A 3 -16.04 4.47 5.55
C VAL A 3 -14.77 4.05 6.28
N ALA A 4 -14.43 2.77 6.20
CA ALA A 4 -13.07 2.34 6.50
C ALA A 4 -12.20 3.07 5.48
N SER A 5 -11.80 4.30 5.80
CA SER A 5 -10.92 5.12 5.00
C SER A 5 -9.49 4.67 5.30
N GLY A 6 -9.22 3.38 5.08
CA GLY A 6 -7.87 2.85 5.03
C GLY A 6 -7.18 3.38 3.78
N PRO A 7 -5.84 3.47 3.78
CA PRO A 7 -5.10 3.78 2.56
C PRO A 7 -5.39 2.69 1.51
N PHE A 8 -5.49 3.10 0.25
CA PHE A 8 -5.63 2.18 -0.88
C PHE A 8 -4.27 1.84 -1.45
N CYS A 9 -4.17 0.69 -2.10
CA CYS A 9 -2.96 0.32 -2.83
C CYS A 9 -2.61 1.40 -3.86
N GLY A 10 -1.37 1.88 -3.83
CA GLY A 10 -0.83 2.87 -4.75
C GLY A 10 -0.50 2.32 -6.14
N ALA A 11 -0.70 1.03 -6.38
CA ALA A 11 -0.49 0.42 -7.69
C ALA A 11 -1.52 0.93 -8.71
N LEU A 12 -1.04 1.39 -9.86
CA LEU A 12 -1.86 1.98 -10.92
C LEU A 12 -2.91 0.97 -11.42
N GLY A 13 -4.17 1.20 -11.04
CA GLY A 13 -5.31 0.36 -11.41
C GLY A 13 -5.71 -0.69 -10.38
N CYS A 14 -4.95 -0.84 -9.30
CA CYS A 14 -5.37 -1.61 -8.13
C CYS A 14 -6.34 -0.78 -7.29
N ARG A 15 -7.44 -1.40 -6.84
CA ARG A 15 -8.46 -0.75 -6.00
C ARG A 15 -8.59 -1.41 -4.64
N ASP A 16 -7.68 -2.34 -4.36
CA ASP A 16 -7.63 -3.08 -3.11
C ASP A 16 -7.13 -2.19 -1.97
N GLU A 17 -7.47 -2.61 -0.77
CA GLU A 17 -7.05 -1.97 0.48
C GLU A 17 -5.54 -2.17 0.63
N ALA A 18 -4.83 -1.16 1.14
CA ALA A 18 -3.41 -1.32 1.42
C ALA A 18 -3.22 -2.00 2.78
N ASP A 19 -2.41 -3.04 2.78
CA ASP A 19 -2.04 -3.82 3.98
C ASP A 19 -0.62 -3.46 4.45
N HIS A 20 0.22 -2.96 3.54
CA HIS A 20 1.63 -2.68 3.80
C HIS A 20 2.04 -1.28 3.35
N VAL A 21 3.10 -0.80 3.97
CA VAL A 21 3.85 0.38 3.56
C VAL A 21 5.20 -0.10 3.02
N ILE A 22 5.42 0.11 1.73
CA ILE A 22 6.73 -0.13 1.11
C ILE A 22 7.48 1.18 0.97
N ARG A 23 8.81 1.09 0.99
CA ARG A 23 9.69 2.20 0.67
C ARG A 23 10.51 1.87 -0.56
N ASP A 24 10.49 2.79 -1.52
CA ASP A 24 11.40 2.78 -2.66
C ASP A 24 12.29 4.04 -2.66
N GLY A 25 13.22 4.14 -3.61
CA GLY A 25 14.14 5.27 -3.73
C GLY A 25 13.46 6.65 -3.89
N ASN A 26 12.16 6.69 -4.20
CA ASN A 26 11.35 7.89 -4.35
C ASN A 26 10.52 8.25 -3.10
N GLY A 27 10.37 7.35 -2.12
CA GLY A 27 9.58 7.60 -0.92
C GLY A 27 8.88 6.36 -0.34
N GLU A 28 7.90 6.61 0.53
CA GLU A 28 7.06 5.59 1.16
C GLU A 28 5.68 5.55 0.48
N TYR A 29 5.17 4.35 0.22
CA TYR A 29 3.94 4.09 -0.52
C TYR A 29 3.12 3.00 0.15
N PHE A 30 1.81 3.18 0.17
CA PHE A 30 0.86 2.19 0.64
C PHE A 30 0.54 1.19 -0.47
N VAL A 31 0.61 -0.10 -0.18
CA VAL A 31 0.35 -1.19 -1.14
C VAL A 31 -0.40 -2.34 -0.47
N CYS A 32 -1.18 -3.10 -1.24
CA CYS A 32 -1.75 -4.36 -0.76
C CYS A 32 -0.69 -5.46 -0.74
N ASP A 33 -0.99 -6.59 -0.08
CA ASP A 33 -0.13 -7.78 0.00
C ASP A 33 0.39 -8.22 -1.39
N GLU A 34 -0.48 -8.18 -2.41
CA GLU A 34 -0.15 -8.57 -3.79
C GLU A 34 0.85 -7.64 -4.49
N HIS A 35 1.00 -6.40 -4.01
CA HIS A 35 1.93 -5.41 -4.56
C HIS A 35 3.05 -5.03 -3.58
N ALA A 36 3.16 -5.76 -2.46
CA ALA A 36 4.22 -5.56 -1.48
C ALA A 36 5.62 -5.86 -2.04
N ASP A 37 5.72 -6.67 -3.11
CA ASP A 37 6.98 -7.01 -3.78
C ASP A 37 7.63 -5.85 -4.55
N ALA A 38 6.92 -4.73 -4.74
CA ALA A 38 7.40 -3.59 -5.51
C ALA A 38 8.46 -2.75 -4.77
N GLY A 39 8.69 -2.99 -3.48
CA GLY A 39 9.68 -2.28 -2.68
C GLY A 39 10.04 -3.02 -1.39
N GLU A 40 10.82 -2.36 -0.52
CA GLU A 40 11.11 -2.91 0.81
C GLU A 40 9.95 -2.56 1.75
N VAL A 41 9.33 -3.57 2.38
CA VAL A 41 8.26 -3.34 3.37
C VAL A 41 8.87 -2.71 4.62
N VAL A 42 8.44 -1.50 4.94
CA VAL A 42 8.91 -0.71 6.10
C VAL A 42 7.90 -0.67 7.25
N GLY A 43 6.68 -1.15 7.02
CA GLY A 43 5.66 -1.29 8.06
C GLY A 43 4.34 -1.84 7.53
N ASP A 44 3.44 -2.16 8.45
CA ASP A 44 2.06 -2.59 8.20
C ASP A 44 1.09 -1.43 8.50
N VAL A 45 -0.06 -1.43 7.81
CA VAL A 45 -1.08 -0.36 7.88
C VAL A 45 -2.08 -0.58 9.02
#